data_AF-A0A068WSD8-F1
#
_entry.id   AF-A0A068WSD8-F1
#
_cell.length_a   1.000
_cell.length_b   1.000
_cell.length_c   1.000
_cell.angle_alpha   90.00
_cell.angle_beta   90.00
_cell.angle_gamma   90.00
#
_symmetry.space_group_name_H-M   'P 1'
#
loop_
_entity.id
_entity.type
_entity.pdbx_description
1 polymer ?
#
loop_
_entity_poly.entity_id
_entity_poly.type
_entity_poly.pdbx_seq_one_letter_code
_entity_poly.pdbx_strand_id
1 'polypeptide(L)'
;MKSLLDQPAEAAVFAQISKMHPDFDRMIVKPLLEVAKLSAASVIDLLHLVLSQDLENFCPDSCLLDARLRLLQPHFVISQVINPLMRFGVKNPYRVIRRCPSLFTAAIMKEDDQTRLLTALSTLNILLTKKDLSSLVKKYPSVLTRSREDLQTTHDYLTRVMGLEGSGEMAGATATPRSVHHTRHSTRLRLVFCPAWRLPLRRTVTRHLLLLLANQWPPSLPHSAQKSQDYIVGQLLTCSPEQFSYWLEYHDEPEGERVEGRAFSAKDVRQFEKICNTLTPEENFIREEEDEDYSDSESDTSDSEYCP
;
A
#
# COMPACT_ATOMS: atom_id res chain seq x y z
N MET A 1 20.62 1.70 -23.68
CA MET A 1 19.97 1.36 -24.98
C MET A 1 20.33 -0.04 -25.48
N LYS A 2 21.58 -0.51 -25.44
CA LYS A 2 21.90 -1.88 -25.91
C LYS A 2 21.19 -3.02 -25.15
N SER A 3 20.79 -2.83 -23.89
CA SER A 3 19.99 -3.81 -23.11
C SER A 3 18.47 -3.57 -23.13
N LEU A 4 17.99 -2.56 -23.87
CA LEU A 4 16.56 -2.20 -23.96
C LEU A 4 15.85 -2.97 -25.08
N LEU A 5 16.58 -3.75 -25.89
CA LEU A 5 16.11 -4.30 -27.17
C LEU A 5 16.46 -5.78 -27.32
N ASP A 6 16.69 -6.48 -26.21
CA ASP A 6 16.99 -7.91 -26.23
C ASP A 6 15.76 -8.75 -26.65
N GLN A 7 14.56 -8.15 -26.57
CA GLN A 7 13.33 -8.75 -27.06
C GLN A 7 12.97 -8.25 -28.47
N PRO A 8 12.69 -9.17 -29.43
CA PRO A 8 12.43 -8.79 -30.82
C PRO A 8 11.17 -7.94 -30.99
N ALA A 9 10.17 -8.12 -30.12
CA ALA A 9 8.94 -7.32 -30.16
C ALA A 9 9.17 -5.87 -29.69
N GLU A 10 9.89 -5.68 -28.58
CA GLU A 10 10.26 -4.34 -28.09
C GLU A 10 11.14 -3.61 -29.12
N ALA A 11 12.05 -4.35 -29.77
CA ALA A 11 12.88 -3.81 -30.85
C ALA A 11 12.07 -3.36 -32.07
N ALA A 12 11.03 -4.10 -32.45
CA ALA A 12 10.14 -3.73 -33.54
C ALA A 12 9.35 -2.45 -33.22
N VAL A 13 8.81 -2.34 -32.00
CA VAL A 13 8.10 -1.13 -31.53
C VAL A 13 9.05 0.06 -31.50
N PHE A 14 10.26 -0.11 -30.96
CA PHE A 14 11.27 0.94 -30.94
C PHE A 14 11.62 1.41 -32.36
N ALA A 15 11.82 0.48 -33.31
CA ALA A 15 12.10 0.82 -34.71
C ALA A 15 10.97 1.63 -35.36
N GLN A 16 9.71 1.32 -35.06
CA GLN A 16 8.56 2.11 -35.53
C GLN A 16 8.59 3.54 -34.96
N ILE A 17 8.84 3.68 -33.66
CA ILE A 17 8.93 4.99 -33.00
C ILE A 17 10.12 5.80 -33.55
N SER A 18 11.29 5.18 -33.72
CA SER A 18 12.48 5.82 -34.30
C SER A 18 12.28 6.23 -35.76
N LYS A 19 11.45 5.51 -36.54
CA LYS A 19 11.09 5.92 -37.90
C LYS A 19 10.28 7.22 -37.92
N MET A 20 9.39 7.41 -36.94
CA MET A 20 8.60 8.64 -36.78
C MET A 20 9.40 9.78 -36.15
N HIS A 21 10.37 9.44 -35.29
CA HIS A 21 11.27 10.38 -34.62
C HIS A 21 12.73 10.03 -34.90
N PRO A 22 13.27 10.43 -36.07
CA PRO A 22 14.65 10.07 -36.48
C PRO A 22 15.71 10.61 -35.52
N ASP A 23 15.44 11.74 -34.87
CA ASP A 23 16.26 12.32 -33.78
C ASP A 23 15.60 12.01 -32.43
N PHE A 24 15.51 10.71 -32.10
CA PHE A 24 14.84 10.21 -30.90
C PHE A 24 15.37 10.86 -29.62
N ASP A 25 16.68 11.07 -29.54
CA ASP A 25 17.31 11.69 -28.38
C ASP A 25 16.85 13.14 -28.20
N ARG A 26 16.85 13.95 -29.26
CA ARG A 26 16.42 15.36 -29.17
C ARG A 26 14.90 15.51 -29.04
N MET A 27 14.12 14.62 -29.66
CA MET A 27 12.67 14.74 -29.73
C MET A 27 11.93 14.08 -28.56
N ILE A 28 12.51 13.04 -27.94
CA ILE A 28 11.86 12.27 -26.86
C ILE A 28 12.67 12.35 -25.57
N VAL A 29 13.95 11.93 -25.61
CA VAL A 29 14.75 11.79 -24.38
C VAL A 29 15.05 13.14 -23.73
N LYS A 30 15.54 14.10 -24.51
CA LYS A 30 15.93 15.43 -24.03
C LYS A 30 14.74 16.20 -23.42
N PRO A 31 13.53 16.24 -24.02
CA PRO A 31 12.37 16.84 -23.39
C PRO A 31 11.97 16.18 -22.07
N LEU A 32 12.07 14.86 -21.95
CA LEU A 32 11.78 14.17 -20.68
C LEU A 32 12.79 14.52 -19.57
N LEU A 33 14.06 14.69 -19.93
CA LEU A 33 15.12 15.10 -19.00
C LEU A 33 15.02 16.58 -18.62
N GLU A 34 14.77 17.47 -19.57
CA GLU A 34 14.86 18.93 -19.35
C GLU A 34 13.53 19.55 -18.93
N VAL A 35 12.43 19.14 -19.55
CA VAL A 35 11.09 19.72 -19.30
C VAL A 35 10.40 18.97 -18.16
N ALA A 36 10.28 17.64 -18.27
CA ALA A 36 9.70 16.83 -17.21
C ALA A 36 10.66 16.55 -16.05
N LYS A 37 11.94 16.98 -16.16
CA LYS A 37 12.97 16.87 -15.11
C LYS A 37 13.14 15.45 -14.56
N LEU A 38 12.91 14.45 -15.40
CA LEU A 38 13.14 13.06 -15.03
C LEU A 38 14.64 12.75 -14.95
N SER A 39 15.00 11.81 -14.09
CA SER A 39 16.34 11.24 -14.11
C SER A 39 16.51 10.31 -15.31
N ALA A 40 17.74 10.12 -15.80
CA ALA A 40 18.01 9.18 -16.90
C ALA A 40 17.48 7.76 -16.61
N ALA A 41 17.59 7.30 -15.36
CA ALA A 41 17.03 6.02 -14.94
C ALA A 41 15.50 5.98 -15.12
N SER A 42 14.80 7.02 -14.66
CA SER A 42 13.33 7.11 -14.81
C SER A 42 12.87 7.22 -16.25
N VAL A 43 13.67 7.85 -17.13
CA VAL A 43 13.41 7.87 -18.58
C VAL A 43 13.57 6.47 -19.16
N ILE A 44 14.61 5.74 -18.77
CA ILE A 44 14.82 4.35 -19.20
C ILE A 44 13.66 3.46 -18.73
N ASP A 45 13.21 3.60 -17.48
CA ASP A 45 12.07 2.83 -16.96
C ASP A 45 10.77 3.13 -17.73
N LEU A 46 10.53 4.40 -18.06
CA LEU A 46 9.39 4.80 -18.90
C LEU A 46 9.49 4.22 -20.30
N LEU A 47 10.69 4.21 -20.89
CA LEU A 47 10.93 3.59 -22.20
C LEU A 47 10.65 2.09 -22.16
N HIS A 48 11.11 1.37 -21.14
CA HIS A 48 10.79 -0.06 -20.97
C HIS A 48 9.28 -0.30 -20.91
N LEU A 49 8.54 0.50 -20.13
CA LEU A 49 7.07 0.41 -20.10
C LEU A 49 6.45 0.67 -21.49
N VAL A 50 6.91 1.71 -22.18
CA VAL A 50 6.39 2.10 -23.49
C VAL A 50 6.76 1.11 -24.59
N LEU A 51 7.77 0.27 -24.40
CA LEU A 51 8.15 -0.78 -25.36
C LEU A 51 7.54 -2.14 -25.02
N SER A 52 7.19 -2.37 -23.75
CA SER A 52 6.61 -3.64 -23.28
C SER A 52 5.31 -4.01 -24.01
N GLN A 53 5.12 -5.31 -24.22
CA GLN A 53 3.86 -5.88 -24.72
C GLN A 53 2.75 -5.83 -23.66
N ASP A 54 3.08 -5.79 -22.37
CA ASP A 54 2.09 -5.73 -21.30
C ASP A 54 1.28 -4.43 -21.31
N LEU A 55 1.77 -3.41 -22.01
CA LEU A 55 1.06 -2.14 -22.17
C LEU A 55 -0.34 -2.31 -22.76
N GLU A 56 -0.54 -3.30 -23.63
CA GLU A 56 -1.83 -3.61 -24.24
C GLU A 56 -2.90 -3.99 -23.20
N ASN A 57 -2.47 -4.66 -22.13
CA ASN A 57 -3.34 -5.04 -21.01
C ASN A 57 -3.82 -3.82 -20.20
N PHE A 58 -3.09 -2.70 -20.28
CA PHE A 58 -3.38 -1.48 -19.51
C PHE A 58 -4.08 -0.40 -20.35
N CYS A 59 -3.98 -0.48 -21.67
CA CYS A 59 -4.55 0.47 -22.62
C CYS A 59 -5.15 -0.30 -23.80
N PRO A 60 -6.44 -0.69 -23.72
CA PRO A 60 -7.12 -1.45 -24.78
C PRO A 60 -7.47 -0.59 -26.02
N ASP A 61 -6.87 0.59 -26.20
CA ASP A 61 -7.17 1.52 -27.28
C ASP A 61 -6.75 0.96 -28.65
N SER A 62 -7.57 1.25 -29.67
CA SER A 62 -7.38 0.81 -31.06
C SER A 62 -6.16 1.43 -31.78
N CYS A 63 -5.47 2.39 -31.17
CA CYS A 63 -4.21 2.95 -31.68
C CYS A 63 -3.09 2.92 -30.62
N LEU A 64 -2.58 1.72 -30.37
CA LEU A 64 -1.55 1.45 -29.37
C LEU A 64 -0.24 2.24 -29.57
N LEU A 65 0.09 2.57 -30.81
CA LEU A 65 1.28 3.38 -31.13
C LEU A 65 1.12 4.84 -30.71
N ASP A 66 -0.05 5.45 -30.95
CA ASP A 66 -0.35 6.81 -30.52
C ASP A 66 -0.40 6.90 -28.99
N ALA A 67 -0.95 5.87 -28.33
CA ALA A 67 -0.90 5.75 -26.88
C ALA A 67 0.55 5.72 -26.37
N ARG A 68 1.41 4.87 -26.96
CA ARG A 68 2.86 4.79 -26.64
C ARG A 68 3.55 6.14 -26.79
N LEU A 69 3.33 6.85 -27.90
CA LEU A 69 3.90 8.18 -28.13
C LEU A 69 3.40 9.23 -27.12
N ARG A 70 2.12 9.16 -26.73
CA ARG A 70 1.54 10.06 -25.74
C ARG A 70 2.22 9.91 -24.37
N LEU A 71 2.58 8.68 -23.98
CA LEU A 71 3.31 8.42 -22.73
C LEU A 71 4.71 9.03 -22.71
N LEU A 72 5.34 9.12 -23.88
CA LEU A 72 6.65 9.73 -24.04
C LEU A 72 6.61 11.26 -24.07
N GLN A 73 5.43 11.88 -24.03
CA GLN A 73 5.32 13.33 -23.98
C GLN A 73 5.61 13.86 -22.55
N PRO A 74 6.45 14.89 -22.39
CA PRO A 74 6.68 15.53 -21.10
C PRO A 74 5.39 16.00 -20.42
N HIS A 75 4.41 16.46 -21.22
CA HIS A 75 3.11 16.90 -20.71
C HIS A 75 2.35 15.76 -20.02
N PHE A 76 2.40 14.53 -20.54
CA PHE A 76 1.79 13.38 -19.89
C PHE A 76 2.41 13.14 -18.50
N VAL A 77 3.74 13.05 -18.43
CA VAL A 77 4.46 12.85 -17.16
C VAL A 77 4.13 13.94 -16.14
N ILE A 78 4.12 15.20 -16.58
CA ILE A 78 3.83 16.34 -15.70
C ILE A 78 2.38 16.30 -15.23
N SER A 79 1.42 16.16 -16.14
CA SER A 79 -0.01 16.27 -15.82
C SER A 79 -0.59 15.05 -15.12
N GLN A 80 -0.11 13.84 -15.47
CA GLN A 80 -0.68 12.57 -14.99
C GLN A 80 0.10 11.96 -13.84
N VAL A 81 1.36 12.34 -13.60
CA VAL A 81 2.18 11.77 -12.54
C VAL A 81 2.66 12.82 -11.54
N ILE A 82 3.40 13.83 -12.00
CA ILE A 82 4.05 14.80 -11.11
C ILE A 82 3.01 15.72 -10.43
N ASN A 83 2.11 16.32 -11.20
CA ASN A 83 1.11 17.24 -10.68
C ASN A 83 0.15 16.57 -9.68
N PRO A 84 -0.38 15.35 -9.92
CA PRO A 84 -1.17 14.63 -8.93
C PRO A 84 -0.39 14.41 -7.63
N LEU A 85 0.84 13.91 -7.68
CA LEU A 85 1.66 13.72 -6.48
C LEU A 85 1.83 15.03 -5.69
N MET A 86 2.16 16.14 -6.38
CA MET A 86 2.32 17.45 -5.74
C MET A 86 1.01 17.97 -5.14
N ARG A 87 -0.12 17.82 -5.86
CA ARG A 87 -1.46 18.23 -5.40
C ARG A 87 -1.82 17.57 -4.06
N PHE A 88 -1.46 16.30 -3.90
CA PHE A 88 -1.68 15.53 -2.67
C PHE A 88 -0.56 15.68 -1.63
N GLY A 89 0.33 16.68 -1.77
CA GLY A 89 1.30 17.05 -0.75
C GLY A 89 2.62 16.29 -0.77
N VAL A 90 2.94 15.58 -1.86
CA VAL A 90 4.26 14.96 -2.06
C VAL A 90 5.26 16.04 -2.50
N LYS A 91 6.17 16.41 -1.59
CA LYS A 91 7.13 17.50 -1.84
C LYS A 91 8.19 17.20 -2.91
N ASN A 92 8.55 15.92 -3.08
CA ASN A 92 9.57 15.51 -4.05
C ASN A 92 9.03 14.34 -4.91
N PRO A 93 8.21 14.62 -5.94
CA PRO A 93 7.62 13.59 -6.79
C PRO A 93 8.69 12.80 -7.55
N TYR A 94 9.78 13.44 -7.98
CA TYR A 94 10.88 12.79 -8.71
C TYR A 94 11.54 11.66 -7.92
N ARG A 95 11.72 11.85 -6.61
CA ARG A 95 12.24 10.79 -5.72
C ARG A 95 11.28 9.61 -5.60
N VAL A 96 9.97 9.86 -5.62
CA VAL A 96 8.94 8.83 -5.56
C VAL A 96 8.92 8.04 -6.87
N ILE A 97 8.91 8.73 -8.02
CA ILE A 97 8.97 8.12 -9.36
C ILE A 97 10.20 7.23 -9.50
N ARG A 98 11.39 7.73 -9.12
CA ARG A 98 12.62 6.93 -9.18
C ARG A 98 12.59 5.68 -8.31
N ARG A 99 11.82 5.67 -7.22
CA ARG A 99 11.69 4.50 -6.33
C ARG A 99 10.57 3.54 -6.76
N CYS A 100 9.68 3.98 -7.64
CA CYS A 100 8.52 3.20 -8.07
C CYS A 100 8.16 3.55 -9.51
N PRO A 101 8.86 2.98 -10.50
CA PRO A 101 8.58 3.28 -11.90
C PRO A 101 7.20 2.80 -12.36
N SER A 102 6.61 1.81 -11.68
CA SER A 102 5.24 1.35 -11.90
C SER A 102 4.16 2.43 -11.68
N LEU A 103 4.52 3.60 -11.15
CA LEU A 103 3.63 4.75 -11.14
C LEU A 103 3.26 5.23 -12.55
N PHE A 104 4.13 5.04 -13.54
CA PHE A 104 3.77 5.31 -14.93
C PHE A 104 2.64 4.40 -15.41
N THR A 105 2.68 3.11 -15.03
CA THR A 105 1.59 2.16 -15.28
C THR A 105 0.31 2.56 -14.54
N ALA A 106 0.40 2.93 -13.27
CA ALA A 106 -0.77 3.39 -12.51
C ALA A 106 -1.37 4.70 -13.07
N ALA A 107 -0.58 5.53 -13.74
CA ALA A 107 -1.04 6.75 -14.38
C ALA A 107 -1.73 6.53 -15.74
N ILE A 108 -1.63 5.33 -16.33
CA ILE A 108 -2.32 4.97 -17.56
C ILE A 108 -3.53 4.08 -17.30
N MET A 109 -3.43 3.17 -16.33
CA MET A 109 -4.50 2.25 -15.99
C MET A 109 -5.72 3.02 -15.55
N LYS A 110 -6.85 2.81 -16.24
CA LYS A 110 -8.14 3.39 -15.88
C LYS A 110 -8.83 2.54 -14.81
N GLU A 111 -9.40 3.23 -13.83
CA GLU A 111 -10.27 2.69 -12.80
C GLU A 111 -11.45 3.65 -12.74
N ASP A 112 -12.56 3.25 -13.37
CA ASP A 112 -13.67 4.12 -13.77
C ASP A 112 -13.19 5.28 -14.67
N ASP A 113 -13.59 6.52 -14.36
CA ASP A 113 -13.24 7.72 -15.12
C ASP A 113 -11.80 8.22 -14.84
N GLN A 114 -11.18 7.76 -13.75
CA GLN A 114 -9.90 8.25 -13.27
C GLN A 114 -8.77 7.25 -13.53
N THR A 115 -7.52 7.72 -13.42
CA THR A 115 -6.36 6.84 -13.46
C THR A 115 -6.20 6.18 -12.09
N ARG A 116 -5.69 4.94 -12.05
CA ARG A 116 -5.44 4.23 -10.79
C ARG A 116 -4.60 5.05 -9.81
N LEU A 117 -3.61 5.79 -10.30
CA LEU A 117 -2.80 6.70 -9.48
C LEU A 117 -3.67 7.76 -8.78
N LEU A 118 -4.58 8.40 -9.52
CA LEU A 118 -5.45 9.43 -8.97
C LEU A 118 -6.49 8.84 -8.01
N THR A 119 -7.06 7.68 -8.37
CA THR A 119 -7.96 6.92 -7.51
C THR A 119 -7.27 6.56 -6.19
N ALA A 120 -6.08 5.96 -6.23
CA ALA A 120 -5.31 5.62 -5.03
C ALA A 120 -4.98 6.85 -4.17
N LEU A 121 -4.55 7.96 -4.77
CA LEU A 121 -4.27 9.21 -4.04
C LEU A 121 -5.51 9.78 -3.37
N SER A 122 -6.65 9.80 -4.08
CA SER A 122 -7.91 10.31 -3.54
C SER A 122 -8.45 9.42 -2.42
N THR A 123 -8.45 8.10 -2.61
CA THR A 123 -8.83 7.13 -1.58
C THR A 123 -7.97 7.30 -0.32
N LEU A 124 -6.64 7.32 -0.45
CA LEU A 124 -5.77 7.48 0.72
C LEU A 124 -5.91 8.86 1.39
N ASN A 125 -6.27 9.91 0.64
CA ASN A 125 -6.52 11.23 1.21
C ASN A 125 -7.85 11.31 1.99
N ILE A 126 -8.80 10.41 1.71
CA ILE A 126 -10.01 10.24 2.52
C ILE A 126 -9.65 9.47 3.81
N LEU A 127 -8.84 8.42 3.69
CA LEU A 127 -8.51 7.53 4.80
C LEU A 127 -7.46 8.09 5.77
N LEU A 128 -6.56 8.96 5.30
CA LEU A 128 -5.39 9.43 6.06
C LEU A 128 -5.32 10.95 6.13
N THR A 129 -4.69 11.48 7.17
CA THR A 129 -4.31 12.89 7.21
C THR A 129 -3.32 13.23 6.09
N LYS A 130 -3.30 14.48 5.63
CA LYS A 130 -2.37 14.95 4.59
C LYS A 130 -0.89 14.68 4.95
N LYS A 131 -0.54 14.76 6.23
CA LYS A 131 0.81 14.49 6.74
C LYS A 131 1.14 13.00 6.62
N ASP A 132 0.20 12.15 7.02
CA ASP A 132 0.33 10.70 6.99
C ASP A 132 0.41 10.17 5.56
N LEU A 133 -0.44 10.67 4.66
CA LEU A 133 -0.38 10.38 3.23
C LEU A 133 1.00 10.71 2.64
N SER A 134 1.51 11.92 2.89
CA SER A 134 2.82 12.35 2.37
C SER A 134 3.96 11.47 2.91
N SER A 135 3.89 11.08 4.18
CA SER A 135 4.86 10.18 4.81
C SER A 135 4.76 8.75 4.25
N LEU A 136 3.53 8.25 4.04
CA LEU A 136 3.26 6.94 3.50
C LEU A 136 3.83 6.80 2.08
N VAL A 137 3.47 7.71 1.17
CA VAL A 137 3.95 7.71 -0.21
C VAL A 137 5.46 7.85 -0.30
N LYS A 138 6.08 8.62 0.62
CA LYS A 138 7.54 8.71 0.72
C LYS A 138 8.17 7.37 1.10
N LYS A 139 7.55 6.59 1.98
CA LYS A 139 8.09 5.32 2.50
C LYS A 139 7.79 4.15 1.55
N TYR A 140 6.55 4.05 1.09
CA TYR A 140 5.98 2.95 0.29
C TYR A 140 5.24 3.48 -0.95
N PRO A 141 5.97 4.02 -1.96
CA PRO A 141 5.36 4.60 -3.15
C PRO A 141 4.48 3.62 -3.95
N SER A 142 4.77 2.31 -3.87
CA SER A 142 3.98 1.25 -4.51
C SER A 142 2.54 1.13 -4.01
N VAL A 143 2.20 1.76 -2.89
CA VAL A 143 0.80 1.83 -2.43
C VAL A 143 -0.10 2.50 -3.47
N LEU A 144 0.46 3.41 -4.28
CA LEU A 144 -0.28 4.16 -5.30
C LEU A 144 -0.57 3.36 -6.59
N THR A 145 -0.14 2.09 -6.65
CA THR A 145 -0.43 1.20 -7.79
C THR A 145 -1.52 0.18 -7.47
N ARG A 146 -2.13 0.26 -6.28
CA ARG A 146 -3.19 -0.64 -5.80
C ARG A 146 -4.56 -0.07 -6.16
N SER A 147 -5.58 -0.93 -6.24
CA SER A 147 -6.97 -0.51 -6.50
C SER A 147 -7.59 0.15 -5.27
N ARG A 148 -8.70 0.86 -5.46
CA ARG A 148 -9.48 1.47 -4.37
C ARG A 148 -9.85 0.45 -3.30
N GLU A 149 -10.44 -0.67 -3.72
CA GLU A 149 -10.94 -1.72 -2.83
C GLU A 149 -9.82 -2.28 -1.97
N ASP A 150 -8.69 -2.65 -2.59
CA ASP A 150 -7.54 -3.21 -1.90
C ASP A 150 -6.93 -2.24 -0.87
N LEU A 151 -6.94 -0.92 -1.17
CA LEU A 151 -6.51 0.11 -0.23
C LEU A 151 -7.46 0.26 0.96
N GLN A 152 -8.77 0.25 0.72
CA GLN A 152 -9.79 0.33 1.76
C GLN A 152 -9.74 -0.89 2.67
N THR A 153 -9.79 -2.10 2.10
CA THR A 153 -9.72 -3.34 2.88
C THR A 153 -8.41 -3.44 3.67
N THR A 154 -7.28 -3.01 3.08
CA THR A 154 -6.01 -2.95 3.81
C THR A 154 -6.09 -1.97 4.97
N HIS A 155 -6.60 -0.76 4.74
CA HIS A 155 -6.75 0.24 5.79
C HIS A 155 -7.63 -0.26 6.94
N ASP A 156 -8.79 -0.83 6.62
CA ASP A 156 -9.76 -1.29 7.61
C ASP A 156 -9.20 -2.46 8.41
N TYR A 157 -8.48 -3.38 7.78
CA TYR A 157 -7.79 -4.45 8.50
C TYR A 157 -6.72 -3.88 9.45
N LEU A 158 -5.91 -2.93 8.97
CA LEU A 158 -4.84 -2.33 9.77
C LEU A 158 -5.38 -1.54 10.98
N THR A 159 -6.50 -0.85 10.83
CA THR A 159 -7.06 0.00 11.88
C THR A 159 -8.00 -0.77 12.80
N ARG A 160 -8.98 -1.50 12.24
CA ARG A 160 -10.03 -2.18 13.01
C ARG A 160 -9.58 -3.51 13.59
N VAL A 161 -8.73 -4.28 12.87
CA VAL A 161 -8.30 -5.62 13.30
C VAL A 161 -6.93 -5.59 13.98
N MET A 162 -5.95 -4.91 13.37
CA MET A 162 -4.61 -4.79 13.95
C MET A 162 -4.49 -3.65 14.98
N GLY A 163 -5.47 -2.74 15.06
CA GLY A 163 -5.46 -1.66 16.05
C GLY A 163 -4.32 -0.64 15.85
N LEU A 164 -3.87 -0.41 14.62
CA LEU A 164 -2.87 0.61 14.29
C LEU A 164 -3.51 1.99 14.21
N GLU A 165 -2.81 3.04 14.66
CA GLU A 165 -3.38 4.39 14.75
C GLU A 165 -2.73 5.38 13.77
N GLY A 166 -3.52 6.37 13.35
CA GLY A 166 -3.07 7.52 12.60
C GLY A 166 -2.36 8.56 13.49
N SER A 167 -1.61 9.49 12.88
CA SER A 167 -0.87 10.49 13.66
C SER A 167 -1.77 11.48 14.40
N GLY A 168 -3.01 11.68 13.94
CA GLY A 168 -4.00 12.52 14.62
C GLY A 168 -4.59 11.87 15.88
N GLU A 169 -4.75 10.55 15.86
CA GLU A 169 -5.30 9.77 16.97
C GLU A 169 -4.31 9.70 18.14
N MET A 170 -3.01 9.59 17.85
CA MET A 170 -1.95 9.58 18.86
C MET A 170 -1.71 10.92 19.56
N ALA A 171 -2.15 12.04 18.98
CA ALA A 171 -2.02 13.37 19.57
C ALA A 171 -3.24 13.78 20.43
N GLY A 172 -4.36 13.05 20.28
CA GLY A 172 -5.67 13.42 20.82
C GLY A 172 -6.11 12.58 22.03
N ALA A 173 -5.24 12.33 23.00
CA ALA A 173 -5.63 11.74 24.28
C ALA A 173 -6.33 12.74 25.23
N THR A 174 -7.06 13.73 24.69
CA THR A 174 -8.10 14.46 25.42
C THR A 174 -9.43 13.83 25.07
N ALA A 175 -9.84 12.87 25.91
CA ALA A 175 -10.99 12.01 25.72
C ALA A 175 -12.27 12.81 25.46
N THR A 176 -12.86 12.64 24.28
CA THR A 176 -14.30 12.87 24.07
C THR A 176 -15.04 11.54 24.28
N PRO A 177 -16.29 11.52 24.76
CA PRO A 177 -17.01 10.28 25.07
C PRO A 177 -17.12 9.31 23.88
N ARG A 178 -17.11 9.82 22.64
CA ARG A 178 -17.09 9.02 21.40
C ARG A 178 -15.74 8.34 21.11
N SER A 179 -14.64 8.76 21.72
CA SER A 179 -13.28 8.20 21.54
C SER A 179 -12.99 7.00 22.46
N VAL A 180 -13.82 6.77 23.48
CA VAL A 180 -13.59 5.72 24.49
C VAL A 180 -13.86 4.32 23.94
N HIS A 181 -14.70 4.18 22.90
CA HIS A 181 -14.98 2.89 22.27
C HIS A 181 -13.94 2.49 21.20
N HIS A 182 -13.31 3.45 20.51
CA HIS A 182 -12.25 3.16 19.53
C HIS A 182 -10.89 2.81 20.16
N THR A 183 -10.66 3.17 21.43
CA THR A 183 -9.36 2.97 22.09
C THR A 183 -9.21 1.62 22.79
N ARG A 184 -10.26 0.80 22.87
CA ARG A 184 -10.21 -0.53 23.54
C ARG A 184 -9.31 -1.55 22.83
N HIS A 185 -9.01 -1.35 21.54
CA HIS A 185 -8.15 -2.23 20.75
C HIS A 185 -6.87 -1.54 20.23
N SER A 186 -6.53 -0.36 20.77
CA SER A 186 -5.34 0.38 20.35
C SER A 186 -4.05 -0.34 20.72
N THR A 187 -3.15 -0.47 19.74
CA THR A 187 -1.80 -1.01 19.94
C THR A 187 -0.74 0.07 20.10
N ARG A 188 -1.09 1.36 19.89
CA ARG A 188 -0.17 2.50 19.77
C ARG A 188 0.91 2.35 18.67
N LEU A 189 0.75 1.38 17.78
CA LEU A 189 1.59 1.21 16.61
C LEU A 189 1.12 2.15 15.49
N ARG A 190 2.06 2.65 14.70
CA ARG A 190 1.79 3.68 13.68
C ARG A 190 1.37 3.06 12.36
N LEU A 191 0.15 3.37 11.94
CA LEU A 191 -0.43 2.93 10.68
C LEU A 191 0.49 3.21 9.48
N VAL A 192 1.05 4.41 9.40
CA VAL A 192 1.88 4.88 8.26
C VAL A 192 3.23 4.16 8.17
N PHE A 193 3.72 3.61 9.28
CA PHE A 193 5.02 2.94 9.31
C PHE A 193 4.93 1.45 9.01
N CYS A 194 3.74 0.86 9.13
CA CYS A 194 3.49 -0.54 8.85
C CYS A 194 3.82 -0.89 7.38
N PRO A 195 4.66 -1.92 7.12
CA PRO A 195 4.97 -2.33 5.75
C PRO A 195 3.82 -3.04 5.05
N ALA A 196 2.71 -3.35 5.73
CA ALA A 196 1.53 -3.95 5.11
C ALA A 196 1.01 -3.17 3.90
N TRP A 197 1.23 -1.85 3.84
CA TRP A 197 0.90 -1.02 2.68
C TRP A 197 1.56 -1.45 1.37
N ARG A 198 2.72 -2.14 1.43
CA ARG A 198 3.44 -2.69 0.28
C ARG A 198 3.35 -4.21 0.16
N LEU A 199 2.61 -4.89 1.04
CA LEU A 199 2.46 -6.34 1.03
C LEU A 199 1.06 -6.71 0.53
N PRO A 200 0.88 -7.87 -0.10
CA PRO A 200 -0.45 -8.44 -0.30
C PRO A 200 -1.16 -8.59 1.04
N LEU A 201 -2.43 -8.18 1.12
CA LEU A 201 -3.19 -8.21 2.36
C LEU A 201 -3.19 -9.61 3.01
N ARG A 202 -3.35 -10.67 2.21
CA ARG A 202 -3.31 -12.06 2.70
C ARG A 202 -2.03 -12.38 3.49
N ARG A 203 -0.87 -11.89 3.05
CA ARG A 203 0.39 -12.09 3.79
C ARG A 203 0.35 -11.36 5.13
N THR A 204 -0.14 -10.13 5.16
CA THR A 204 -0.33 -9.37 6.40
C THR A 204 -1.27 -10.09 7.36
N VAL A 205 -2.43 -10.55 6.86
CA VAL A 205 -3.43 -11.30 7.65
C VAL A 205 -2.80 -12.56 8.24
N THR A 206 -2.17 -13.37 7.40
CA THR A 206 -1.54 -14.64 7.81
C THR A 206 -0.48 -14.43 8.88
N ARG A 207 0.41 -13.45 8.69
CA ARG A 207 1.47 -13.15 9.67
C ARG A 207 0.88 -12.59 10.96
N HIS A 208 -0.16 -11.75 10.88
CA HIS A 208 -0.87 -11.27 12.05
C HIS A 208 -1.53 -12.41 12.84
N LEU A 209 -2.18 -13.36 12.16
CA LEU A 209 -2.78 -14.53 12.80
C LEU A 209 -1.74 -15.40 13.51
N LEU A 210 -0.54 -15.59 12.94
CA LEU A 210 0.55 -16.27 13.63
C LEU A 210 0.95 -15.55 14.93
N LEU A 211 0.97 -14.22 14.93
CA LEU A 211 1.27 -13.44 16.13
C LEU A 211 0.16 -13.58 17.18
N LEU A 212 -1.10 -13.60 16.77
CA LEU A 212 -2.24 -13.84 17.66
C LEU A 212 -2.22 -15.26 18.24
N LEU A 213 -1.92 -16.27 17.42
CA LEU A 213 -1.80 -17.66 17.88
C LEU A 213 -0.65 -17.86 18.88
N ALA A 214 0.43 -17.08 18.74
CA ALA A 214 1.50 -17.04 19.73
C ALA A 214 1.18 -16.16 20.95
N ASN A 215 0.03 -15.48 20.98
CA ASN A 215 -0.35 -14.49 21.98
C ASN A 215 0.69 -13.36 22.13
N GLN A 216 1.24 -12.90 21.01
CA GLN A 216 2.28 -11.86 20.95
C GLN A 216 1.86 -10.64 20.12
N TRP A 217 0.56 -10.37 20.04
CA TRP A 217 0.05 -9.15 19.42
C TRP A 217 -0.58 -8.21 20.47
N PRO A 218 -0.14 -6.93 20.54
CA PRO A 218 1.04 -6.38 19.86
C PRO A 218 2.35 -6.92 20.49
N PRO A 219 3.48 -6.98 19.75
CA PRO A 219 4.73 -7.53 20.29
C PRO A 219 5.23 -6.72 21.48
N SER A 220 5.55 -7.37 22.59
CA SER A 220 6.21 -6.72 23.73
C SER A 220 7.71 -6.60 23.46
N LEU A 221 8.29 -5.44 23.77
CA LEU A 221 9.73 -5.23 23.65
C LEU A 221 10.40 -5.40 25.01
N PRO A 222 11.53 -6.13 25.09
CA PRO A 222 12.35 -6.11 26.30
C PRO A 222 12.87 -4.68 26.53
N HIS A 223 13.07 -4.31 27.79
CA HIS A 223 13.46 -2.95 28.16
C HIS A 223 14.85 -2.55 27.59
N SER A 224 15.66 -3.53 27.19
CA SER A 224 16.97 -3.36 26.54
C SER A 224 16.91 -3.17 25.02
N ALA A 225 15.73 -3.30 24.39
CA ALA A 225 15.62 -3.21 22.94
C ALA A 225 15.86 -1.77 22.46
N GLN A 226 16.89 -1.59 21.62
CA GLN A 226 17.15 -0.31 20.95
C GLN A 226 16.18 -0.02 19.79
N LYS A 227 15.36 -1.00 19.39
CA LYS A 227 14.48 -0.93 18.22
C LYS A 227 13.05 -0.60 18.62
N SER A 228 12.37 0.20 17.80
CA SER A 228 10.96 0.54 18.04
C SER A 228 10.02 -0.64 17.74
N GLN A 229 8.85 -0.63 18.37
CA GLN A 229 7.84 -1.68 18.20
C GLN A 229 7.34 -1.73 16.74
N ASP A 230 7.14 -0.56 16.12
CA ASP A 230 6.86 -0.42 14.68
C ASP A 230 7.89 -1.12 13.79
N TYR A 231 9.18 -1.06 14.18
CA TYR A 231 10.23 -1.71 13.40
C TYR A 231 10.11 -3.24 13.50
N ILE A 232 9.87 -3.78 14.69
CA ILE A 232 9.76 -5.23 14.92
C ILE A 232 8.52 -5.81 14.26
N VAL A 233 7.36 -5.16 14.41
CA VAL A 233 6.16 -5.51 13.63
C VAL A 233 6.49 -5.47 12.13
N GLY A 234 7.24 -4.46 11.70
CA GLY A 234 7.68 -4.39 10.31
C GLY A 234 8.51 -5.59 9.86
N GLN A 235 9.41 -6.09 10.71
CA GLN A 235 10.21 -7.27 10.42
C GLN A 235 9.35 -8.53 10.42
N LEU A 236 8.49 -8.72 11.41
CA LEU A 236 7.61 -9.89 11.53
C LEU A 236 6.70 -10.08 10.31
N LEU A 237 6.23 -8.98 9.72
CA LEU A 237 5.41 -9.02 8.50
C LEU A 237 6.21 -9.29 7.22
N THR A 238 7.51 -8.96 7.19
CA THR A 238 8.30 -8.91 5.95
C THR A 238 9.42 -9.94 5.87
N CYS A 239 9.89 -10.47 6.99
CA CYS A 239 10.97 -11.44 7.07
C CYS A 239 10.60 -12.77 6.39
N SER A 240 11.62 -13.59 6.14
CA SER A 240 11.40 -14.95 5.66
C SER A 240 10.83 -15.85 6.78
N PRO A 241 10.22 -17.00 6.45
CA PRO A 241 9.76 -17.96 7.46
C PRO A 241 10.84 -18.40 8.45
N GLU A 242 12.10 -18.50 8.03
CA GLU A 242 13.26 -18.88 8.86
C GLU A 242 13.53 -17.88 9.98
N GLN A 243 13.36 -16.59 9.67
CA GLN A 243 13.67 -15.49 10.57
C GLN A 243 12.49 -15.11 11.47
N PHE A 244 11.31 -15.68 11.26
CA PHE A 244 10.11 -15.26 11.97
C PHE A 244 10.26 -15.41 13.48
N SER A 245 10.67 -16.59 13.97
CA SER A 245 10.82 -16.86 15.41
C SER A 245 11.95 -16.05 16.03
N TYR A 246 13.01 -15.75 15.27
CA TYR A 246 14.06 -14.83 15.70
C TYR A 246 13.48 -13.44 16.01
N TRP A 247 12.66 -12.91 15.11
CA TRP A 247 12.02 -11.60 15.29
C TRP A 247 10.91 -11.62 16.34
N LEU A 248 10.25 -12.76 16.53
CA LEU A 248 9.14 -12.94 17.47
C LEU A 248 9.67 -12.93 18.91
N GLU A 249 10.72 -13.70 19.17
CA GLU A 249 11.29 -13.89 20.50
C GLU A 249 12.45 -12.92 20.78
N TYR A 250 12.87 -12.12 19.79
CA TYR A 250 13.96 -11.15 19.88
C TYR A 250 15.26 -11.79 20.39
N HIS A 251 15.72 -12.85 19.72
CA HIS A 251 16.99 -13.51 20.07
C HIS A 251 18.21 -12.65 19.66
N ASP A 252 19.31 -12.75 20.40
CA ASP A 252 20.53 -11.97 20.14
C ASP A 252 21.29 -12.45 18.88
N GLU A 253 21.09 -13.69 18.42
CA GLU A 253 21.77 -14.23 17.23
C GLU A 253 20.81 -14.83 16.20
N PRO A 254 20.90 -14.42 14.92
CA PRO A 254 20.24 -15.12 13.84
C PRO A 254 21.10 -16.34 13.47
N GLU A 255 20.52 -17.53 13.63
CA GLU A 255 21.07 -18.81 13.16
C GLU A 255 22.14 -19.46 14.03
N GLY A 256 21.66 -20.26 14.99
CA GLY A 256 22.30 -21.45 15.50
C GLY A 256 21.21 -22.50 15.74
N GLU A 257 21.59 -23.77 15.84
CA GLU A 257 20.78 -24.98 16.05
C GLU A 257 19.48 -24.79 16.83
N ARG A 258 18.48 -25.65 16.58
CA ARG A 258 17.18 -25.71 17.30
C ARG A 258 17.36 -25.31 18.77
N VAL A 259 17.09 -24.05 19.06
CA VAL A 259 17.00 -23.58 20.44
C VAL A 259 15.67 -24.15 20.92
N GLU A 260 15.73 -25.13 21.83
CA GLU A 260 14.55 -25.63 22.52
C GLU A 260 13.79 -24.43 23.10
N GLY A 261 12.54 -24.24 22.69
CA GLY A 261 11.70 -23.11 23.14
C GLY A 261 11.18 -22.16 22.05
N ARG A 262 11.56 -22.33 20.76
CA ARG A 262 10.95 -21.53 19.68
C ARG A 262 9.45 -21.81 19.54
N ALA A 263 8.62 -20.77 19.50
CA ALA A 263 7.17 -20.87 19.35
C ALA A 263 6.77 -21.48 18.00
N PHE A 264 7.54 -21.20 16.94
CA PHE A 264 7.35 -21.77 15.60
C PHE A 264 8.66 -22.22 14.99
N SER A 265 8.64 -23.30 14.21
CA SER A 265 9.70 -23.62 13.27
C SER A 265 9.45 -22.96 11.91
N ALA A 266 10.51 -22.86 11.08
CA ALA A 266 10.38 -22.36 9.71
C ALA A 266 9.42 -23.22 8.85
N LYS A 267 9.25 -24.50 9.19
CA LYS A 267 8.30 -25.39 8.52
C LYS A 267 6.86 -25.05 8.89
N ASP A 268 6.61 -24.75 10.16
CA ASP A 268 5.27 -24.38 10.66
C ASP A 268 4.80 -23.08 10.00
N VAL A 269 5.66 -22.05 9.97
CA VAL A 269 5.34 -20.77 9.32
C VAL A 269 5.03 -20.96 7.83
N ARG A 270 5.86 -21.73 7.10
CA ARG A 270 5.60 -22.04 5.68
C ARG A 270 4.29 -22.77 5.47
N GLN A 271 4.02 -23.78 6.29
CA GLN A 271 2.81 -24.59 6.15
C GLN A 271 1.58 -23.76 6.45
N PHE A 272 1.62 -22.93 7.49
CA PHE A 272 0.54 -22.01 7.82
C PHE A 272 0.31 -20.99 6.69
N GLU A 273 1.37 -20.38 6.17
CA GLU A 273 1.27 -19.47 5.01
C GLU A 273 0.68 -20.16 3.78
N LYS A 274 1.07 -21.41 3.52
CA LYS A 274 0.49 -22.19 2.43
C LYS A 274 -1.00 -22.42 2.63
N ILE A 275 -1.43 -22.81 3.84
CA ILE A 275 -2.84 -23.05 4.17
C ILE A 275 -3.64 -21.76 3.97
N CYS A 276 -3.21 -20.65 4.56
CA CYS A 276 -3.90 -19.36 4.44
C CYS A 276 -3.95 -18.84 3.00
N ASN A 277 -2.93 -19.12 2.18
CA ASN A 277 -2.97 -18.76 0.76
C ASN A 277 -3.97 -19.61 -0.05
N THR A 278 -4.21 -20.86 0.35
CA THR A 278 -5.16 -21.76 -0.32
C THR A 278 -6.61 -21.57 0.12
N LEU A 279 -6.85 -20.97 1.29
CA LEU A 279 -8.19 -20.60 1.71
C LEU A 279 -8.67 -19.42 0.85
N THR A 280 -9.74 -19.62 0.08
CA THR A 280 -10.48 -18.52 -0.55
C THR A 280 -11.10 -17.68 0.56
N PRO A 281 -10.83 -16.37 0.63
CA PRO A 281 -11.53 -15.52 1.58
C PRO A 281 -13.00 -15.51 1.16
N GLU A 282 -13.88 -16.01 2.02
CA GLU A 282 -15.29 -15.64 1.93
C GLU A 282 -15.37 -14.11 2.05
N GLU A 283 -16.07 -13.46 1.12
CA GLU A 283 -16.10 -12.01 0.90
C GLU A 283 -16.69 -11.18 2.06
N ASN A 284 -16.89 -11.73 3.26
CA ASN A 284 -17.70 -11.14 4.34
C ASN A 284 -16.98 -10.96 5.69
N PHE A 285 -15.64 -10.86 5.73
CA PHE A 285 -14.93 -10.68 7.01
C PHE A 285 -15.14 -9.30 7.69
N ILE A 286 -15.75 -8.34 6.98
CA ILE A 286 -16.02 -6.99 7.50
C ILE A 286 -17.45 -6.60 7.14
N ARG A 287 -18.43 -7.44 7.46
CA ARG A 287 -19.82 -6.98 7.50
C ARG A 287 -20.07 -6.54 8.94
N GLU A 288 -20.25 -5.24 9.12
CA GLU A 288 -20.71 -4.67 10.39
C GLU A 288 -21.98 -5.45 10.77
N GLU A 289 -21.97 -6.07 11.96
CA GLU A 289 -23.20 -6.54 12.59
C GLU A 289 -24.08 -5.30 12.71
N GLU A 290 -25.11 -5.22 11.86
CA GLU A 290 -26.18 -4.24 12.03
C GLU A 290 -26.77 -4.52 13.40
N ASP A 291 -26.62 -3.56 14.32
CA ASP A 291 -27.26 -3.56 15.63
C ASP A 291 -28.75 -3.89 15.42
N GLU A 292 -29.14 -5.12 15.76
CA GLU A 292 -30.54 -5.49 15.83
C GLU A 292 -31.18 -4.60 16.90
N ASP A 293 -32.01 -3.69 16.41
CA ASP A 293 -32.82 -2.72 17.13
C ASP A 293 -33.71 -3.48 18.12
N TYR A 294 -33.20 -3.77 19.32
CA TYR A 294 -34.00 -4.21 20.46
C TYR A 294 -34.83 -3.03 20.94
N SER A 295 -35.91 -2.78 20.21
CA SER A 295 -37.00 -1.92 20.60
C SER A 295 -37.80 -2.61 21.71
N ASP A 296 -37.31 -2.51 22.95
CA ASP A 296 -38.08 -2.87 24.13
C ASP A 296 -39.23 -1.89 24.27
N SER A 297 -40.37 -2.32 23.72
CA SER A 297 -41.67 -1.73 23.91
C SER A 297 -42.14 -2.02 25.33
N GLU A 298 -41.93 -1.10 26.26
CA GLU A 298 -42.80 -0.98 27.43
C GLU A 298 -43.62 0.31 27.31
N SER A 299 -44.80 0.11 26.74
CA SER A 299 -45.96 0.96 26.93
C SER A 299 -46.36 0.94 28.40
N ASP A 300 -46.37 2.08 29.06
CA ASP A 300 -47.44 2.39 30.01
C ASP A 300 -47.73 3.89 30.02
N THR A 301 -48.93 4.17 29.52
CA THR A 301 -49.62 5.45 29.49
C THR A 301 -50.28 5.72 30.84
N SER A 302 -50.11 6.90 31.42
CA SER A 302 -51.22 7.80 31.81
C SER A 302 -50.79 8.90 32.80
N ASP A 303 -50.85 10.13 32.29
CA ASP A 303 -51.42 11.35 32.89
C ASP A 303 -51.30 11.69 34.38
N SER A 304 -50.63 12.82 34.54
CA SER A 304 -50.82 13.97 35.43
C SER A 304 -52.09 14.13 36.28
N GLU A 305 -51.82 14.78 37.43
CA GLU A 305 -52.70 15.63 38.28
C GLU A 305 -53.63 14.94 39.30
N TYR A 306 -53.29 15.04 40.58
CA TYR A 306 -53.93 15.93 41.58
C TYR A 306 -53.52 15.50 43.00
N CYS A 307 -53.23 16.44 43.91
CA CYS A 307 -53.55 16.33 45.34
C CYS A 307 -53.32 17.69 46.06
N PRO A 308 -54.03 17.94 47.18
CA PRO A 308 -54.81 19.15 47.47
C PRO A 308 -54.02 20.38 47.95
#